data_AF-A0A2M7SX44-F1
#
_entry.id   AF-A0A2M7SX44-F1
#
_cell.length_a   1.000
_cell.length_b   1.000
_cell.length_c   1.000
_cell.angle_alpha   90.00
_cell.angle_beta   90.00
_cell.angle_gamma   90.00
#
_symmetry.space_group_name_H-M   'P 1'
#
loop_
_entity.id
_entity.type
_entity.pdbx_description
1 polymer ?
#
loop_
_entity_poly.entity_id
_entity_poly.type
_entity_poly.pdbx_seq_one_letter_code
_entity_poly.pdbx_strand_id
1 'polypeptide(L)'
;IGTGPISCQRFENNLYFGMSNSLEVRCLQQFLKNQGQDIYPEGLITGNFLSLTKAAIIRFQEKHASEILVPLGLEKGTGYVGSMTRAKINQLIK
;
A
#
# COMPACT_ATOMS: atom_id res chain seq x y z
N ILE A 1 3.18 -0.08 -26.97
CA ILE A 1 2.11 0.20 -25.98
C ILE A 1 1.86 -1.10 -25.23
N GLY A 2 2.31 -1.21 -23.98
CA GLY A 2 2.36 -2.49 -23.26
C GLY A 2 0.99 -2.92 -22.77
N THR A 3 0.31 -3.78 -23.53
CA THR A 3 -0.92 -4.48 -23.13
C THR A 3 -0.57 -5.85 -22.56
N GLY A 4 -0.11 -5.88 -21.32
CA GLY A 4 -0.07 -7.10 -20.51
C GLY A 4 -1.28 -7.12 -19.56
N PRO A 5 -1.83 -8.28 -19.18
CA PRO A 5 -2.82 -8.35 -18.11
C PRO A 5 -2.24 -7.70 -16.85
N ILE A 6 -2.96 -6.74 -16.30
CA ILE A 6 -2.54 -5.99 -15.11
C ILE A 6 -2.52 -6.97 -13.95
N SER A 7 -1.32 -7.40 -13.58
CA SER A 7 -1.13 -8.37 -12.52
C SER A 7 -0.82 -7.62 -11.23
N CYS A 8 -1.70 -7.71 -10.23
CA CYS A 8 -1.49 -7.18 -8.87
C CYS A 8 -0.40 -7.94 -8.09
N GLN A 9 0.63 -8.43 -8.77
CA GLN A 9 1.66 -9.32 -8.26
C GLN A 9 2.89 -8.57 -7.72
N ARG A 10 3.10 -7.32 -8.18
CA ARG A 10 4.27 -6.53 -7.78
C ARG A 10 4.03 -5.03 -7.91
N PHE A 11 4.51 -4.29 -6.94
CA PHE A 11 4.53 -2.83 -6.92
C PHE A 11 5.92 -2.31 -7.26
N GLU A 12 6.02 -1.54 -8.34
CA GLU A 12 7.27 -0.95 -8.84
C GLU A 12 7.24 0.59 -8.81
N ASN A 13 6.04 1.19 -8.74
CA ASN A 13 5.84 2.63 -8.68
C ASN A 13 5.45 3.07 -7.27
N ASN A 14 5.87 4.27 -6.88
CA ASN A 14 5.51 4.81 -5.56
C ASN A 14 4.06 5.25 -5.62
N LEU A 15 3.29 4.89 -4.59
CA LEU A 15 1.88 5.27 -4.50
C LEU A 15 1.67 6.25 -3.34
N TYR A 16 0.88 7.29 -3.58
CA TYR A 16 0.74 8.40 -2.65
C TYR A 16 -0.65 9.02 -2.71
N PHE A 17 -0.95 9.80 -1.67
CA PHE A 17 -2.21 10.51 -1.53
C PHE A 17 -2.49 11.42 -2.74
N GLY A 18 -3.73 11.41 -3.22
CA GLY A 18 -4.19 12.22 -4.35
C GLY A 18 -4.17 11.48 -5.68
N MET A 19 -3.55 10.29 -5.77
CA MET A 19 -3.66 9.46 -6.97
C MET A 19 -5.12 9.02 -7.17
N SER A 20 -5.62 9.16 -8.39
CA SER A 20 -6.99 8.83 -8.76
C SER A 20 -7.03 7.92 -9.98
N ASN A 21 -8.09 7.11 -10.09
CA ASN A 21 -8.32 6.20 -11.22
C ASN A 21 -7.12 5.28 -11.53
N SER A 22 -6.35 4.90 -10.50
CA SER A 22 -5.15 4.07 -10.66
C SER A 22 -5.45 2.60 -10.40
N LEU A 23 -5.07 1.76 -11.35
CA LEU A 23 -5.15 0.31 -11.24
C LEU A 23 -4.20 -0.23 -10.17
N GLU A 24 -3.00 0.33 -10.04
CA GLU A 24 -2.09 -0.03 -8.95
C GLU A 24 -2.68 0.32 -7.59
N VAL A 25 -3.38 1.46 -7.46
CA VAL A 25 -4.07 1.80 -6.21
C VAL A 25 -5.20 0.80 -5.91
N ARG A 26 -5.91 0.29 -6.92
CA ARG A 26 -6.89 -0.80 -6.72
C ARG A 26 -6.23 -2.06 -6.20
N CYS A 27 -5.10 -2.46 -6.79
CA CYS A 27 -4.32 -3.60 -6.30
C CYS A 27 -3.87 -3.38 -4.84
N LEU A 28 -3.40 -2.18 -4.51
CA LEU A 28 -2.96 -1.83 -3.16
C LEU A 28 -4.11 -1.93 -2.16
N GLN A 29 -5.28 -1.39 -2.52
CA GLN A 29 -6.47 -1.44 -1.68
C GLN A 29 -6.96 -2.87 -1.45
N GLN A 30 -6.91 -3.72 -2.49
CA GLN A 30 -7.21 -5.14 -2.36
C GLN A 30 -6.23 -5.86 -1.43
N PHE A 31 -4.92 -5.59 -1.57
CA PHE A 31 -3.90 -6.12 -0.67
C PHE A 31 -4.17 -5.69 0.79
N LEU A 32 -4.41 -4.40 1.03
CA LEU A 32 -4.66 -3.86 2.37
C LEU A 32 -5.91 -4.46 3.01
N LYS A 33 -6.97 -4.68 2.22
CA LYS A 33 -8.18 -5.37 2.68
C LYS A 33 -7.87 -6.79 3.16
N ASN A 34 -6.99 -7.50 2.45
CA ASN A 34 -6.56 -8.86 2.82
C ASN A 34 -5.66 -8.90 4.08
N GLN A 35 -5.11 -7.76 4.52
CA GLN A 35 -4.35 -7.68 5.78
C GLN A 35 -5.24 -7.66 7.03
N GLY A 36 -6.56 -7.57 6.86
CA GLY A 36 -7.55 -7.61 7.93
C GLY A 36 -8.11 -6.23 8.31
N GLN A 37 -9.18 -6.26 9.10
CA GLN A 37 -9.91 -5.05 9.50
C GLN A 37 -9.08 -4.12 10.40
N ASP A 38 -8.10 -4.62 11.14
CA ASP A 38 -7.19 -3.77 11.92
C ASP A 38 -6.35 -2.84 11.03
N ILE A 39 -6.12 -3.22 9.77
CA ILE A 39 -5.37 -2.42 8.79
C ILE A 39 -6.33 -1.57 7.96
N TYR A 40 -7.32 -2.19 7.33
CA TYR A 40 -8.22 -1.49 6.42
C TYR A 40 -9.69 -1.82 6.69
N PRO A 41 -10.26 -1.29 7.79
CA PRO A 41 -11.64 -1.57 8.21
C PRO A 41 -12.66 -1.29 7.11
N GLU A 42 -12.43 -0.23 6.34
CA GLU A 42 -13.35 0.24 5.31
C GLU A 42 -13.35 -0.67 4.08
N GLY A 43 -12.22 -1.34 3.80
CA GLY A 43 -12.11 -2.34 2.73
C GLY A 43 -12.52 -1.85 1.33
N LEU A 44 -12.45 -0.53 1.09
CA LEU A 44 -12.89 0.10 -0.15
C LEU A 44 -11.83 -0.01 -1.25
N ILE A 45 -12.26 -0.46 -2.44
CA ILE A 45 -11.43 -0.61 -3.63
C ILE A 45 -11.98 0.29 -4.72
N THR A 46 -11.42 1.49 -4.82
CA THR A 46 -11.88 2.56 -5.71
C THR A 46 -10.85 2.91 -6.78
N GLY A 47 -9.56 2.66 -6.51
CA GLY A 47 -8.45 3.17 -7.30
C GLY A 47 -8.08 4.62 -6.97
N ASN A 48 -8.68 5.19 -5.92
CA ASN A 48 -8.39 6.52 -5.43
C ASN A 48 -7.67 6.44 -4.09
N PHE A 49 -6.44 6.95 -4.05
CA PHE A 49 -5.62 6.98 -2.85
C PHE A 49 -5.94 8.25 -2.07
N LEU A 50 -6.97 8.18 -1.24
CA LEU A 50 -7.40 9.29 -0.38
C LEU A 50 -7.11 8.98 1.10
N SER A 51 -7.83 9.64 2.01
CA SER A 51 -7.58 9.59 3.46
C SER A 51 -7.65 8.18 4.03
N LEU A 52 -8.63 7.38 3.60
CA LEU A 52 -8.83 6.01 4.12
C LEU A 52 -7.69 5.07 3.70
N THR A 53 -7.28 5.12 2.44
CA THR A 53 -6.13 4.35 1.96
C THR A 53 -4.84 4.81 2.62
N LYS A 54 -4.65 6.13 2.81
CA LYS A 54 -3.50 6.66 3.57
C LYS A 54 -3.47 6.13 5.00
N ALA A 55 -4.60 6.17 5.71
CA ALA A 55 -4.71 5.65 7.07
C ALA A 55 -4.38 4.15 7.12
N ALA A 56 -4.87 3.36 6.16
CA ALA A 56 -4.54 1.94 6.08
C ALA A 56 -3.04 1.68 5.83
N ILE A 57 -2.39 2.48 4.98
CA ILE A 57 -0.94 2.41 4.81
C ILE A 57 -0.20 2.75 6.10
N ILE A 58 -0.63 3.77 6.85
CA ILE A 58 -0.02 4.11 8.14
C ILE A 58 -0.09 2.92 9.09
N ARG A 59 -1.27 2.32 9.28
CA ARG A 59 -1.45 1.14 10.14
C ARG A 59 -0.60 -0.04 9.68
N PHE A 60 -0.52 -0.27 8.37
CA PHE A 60 0.32 -1.33 7.79
C PHE A 60 1.81 -1.09 8.07
N GLN A 61 2.28 0.15 7.90
CA GLN A 61 3.66 0.54 8.17
C GLN A 61 4.01 0.38 9.65
N GLU A 62 3.10 0.75 10.55
CA GLU A 62 3.27 0.60 11.99
C GLU A 62 3.26 -0.88 12.40
N LYS A 63 2.40 -1.72 11.82
CA LYS A 63 2.41 -3.18 12.03
C LYS A 63 3.74 -3.83 11.61
N HIS A 64 4.40 -3.29 10.59
CA HIS A 64 5.70 -3.77 10.08
C HIS A 64 6.83 -2.77 10.34
N ALA A 65 6.77 -2.03 11.47
CA ALA A 65 7.67 -0.91 11.74
C ALA A 65 9.16 -1.30 11.71
N SER A 66 9.52 -2.48 12.22
CA SER A 66 10.91 -2.97 12.23
C SER A 66 11.51 -3.13 10.83
N GLU A 67 10.68 -3.43 9.83
CA GLU A 67 11.11 -3.69 8.46
C GLU A 67 10.94 -2.45 7.57
N ILE A 68 9.98 -1.57 7.89
CA ILE A 68 9.65 -0.41 7.04
C ILE A 68 10.17 0.91 7.62
N LEU A 69 9.93 1.15 8.91
CA LEU A 69 10.12 2.48 9.54
C LEU A 69 11.49 2.60 10.21
N VAL A 70 11.90 1.60 10.99
CA VAL A 70 13.19 1.59 11.70
C VAL A 70 14.39 1.79 10.77
N PRO A 71 14.50 1.11 9.60
CA PRO A 71 15.61 1.33 8.68
C PRO A 71 15.67 2.73 8.07
N LEU A 72 14.56 3.48 8.14
CA LEU A 72 14.45 4.85 7.66
C LEU A 72 14.58 5.89 8.79
N GLY A 73 14.76 5.46 10.04
CA GLY A 73 14.75 6.34 11.21
C GLY A 73 13.39 7.00 11.48
N LEU A 74 12.30 6.35 11.06
CA LEU A 74 10.94 6.84 11.25
C LEU A 74 10.28 6.18 12.46
N GLU A 75 9.55 6.97 13.26
CA GLU A 75 8.80 6.47 14.41
C GLU A 75 7.33 6.19 14.09
N LYS A 76 6.79 6.82 13.04
CA LYS A 76 5.37 6.77 12.68
C LYS A 76 5.19 6.47 11.21
N GLY A 77 4.07 5.81 10.88
CA GLY A 77 3.68 5.60 9.49
C GLY A 77 3.51 6.93 8.75
N THR A 78 4.00 6.99 7.51
CA THR A 78 3.93 8.17 6.64
C THR A 78 2.67 8.18 5.78
N GLY A 79 2.09 6.99 5.55
CA GLY A 79 1.01 6.83 4.58
C GLY A 79 1.49 6.88 3.12
N TYR A 80 2.80 6.88 2.89
CA TYR A 80 3.44 6.88 1.59
C TYR A 80 3.96 5.49 1.23
N VAL A 81 3.62 4.98 0.05
CA VAL A 81 4.07 3.66 -0.42
C VAL A 81 5.38 3.82 -1.19
N GLY A 82 6.45 4.06 -0.42
CA GLY A 82 7.82 4.16 -0.90
C GLY A 82 8.54 2.82 -1.05
N SER A 83 9.86 2.85 -1.31
CA SER A 83 10.69 1.65 -1.52
C SER A 83 10.52 0.57 -0.45
N MET A 84 10.64 0.91 0.83
CA MET A 84 10.54 -0.05 1.94
C MET A 84 9.13 -0.63 2.08
N THR A 85 8.10 0.19 1.92
CA THR A 85 6.71 -0.29 1.96
C THR A 85 6.40 -1.23 0.79
N ARG A 86 6.83 -0.88 -0.42
CA ARG A 86 6.69 -1.76 -1.60
C ARG A 86 7.44 -3.07 -1.43
N ALA A 87 8.67 -3.01 -0.90
CA ALA A 87 9.46 -4.21 -0.64
C ALA A 87 8.69 -5.18 0.27
N LYS A 88 8.13 -4.67 1.37
CA LYS A 88 7.33 -5.48 2.29
C LYS A 88 6.04 -6.01 1.65
N ILE A 89 5.30 -5.17 0.94
CA ILE A 89 4.08 -5.58 0.24
C ILE A 89 4.40 -6.70 -0.77
N ASN A 90 5.44 -6.53 -1.58
CA ASN A 90 5.84 -7.50 -2.61
C ASN A 90 6.31 -8.84 -2.01
N GLN A 91 6.84 -8.85 -0.79
CA GLN A 91 7.14 -10.10 -0.08
C GLN A 91 5.88 -10.87 0.33
N LEU A 92 4.78 -10.15 0.61
CA LEU A 92 3.53 -10.71 1.12
C LEU A 92 2.51 -11.08 0.02
N ILE A 93 2.72 -10.62 -1.21
CA ILE A 93 1.82 -10.86 -2.37
C ILE A 93 2.14 -12.16 -3.12
N LYS A 94 3.13 -12.94 -2.65
CA LYS A 94 3.52 -14.22 -3.26
C LYS A 94 2.38 -15.23 -3.33
#